data_AF-A0A453F459-F1
#
_entry.id   AF-A0A453F459-F1
#
_cell.length_a   1.000
_cell.length_b   1.000
_cell.length_c   1.000
_cell.angle_alpha   90.00
_cell.angle_beta   90.00
_cell.angle_gamma   90.00
#
_symmetry.space_group_name_H-M   'P 1'
#
loop_
_entity.id
_entity.type
_entity.pdbx_description
1 polymer ?
#
loop_
_entity_poly.entity_id
_entity_poly.type
_entity_poly.pdbx_seq_one_letter_code
_entity_poly.pdbx_strand_id
1 'polypeptide(L)'
;NIHNLVDHFHQRGLNRSIFLSIMDGEESLSRYSPEIVVKESSARTIALLPHIFLMHGTDDYSIPSSASSQTFVDVLQQVGAQAKLLLYEGKTHTDIFIQDPLRGGRDPLVEDVFSIIYADDATRRNTASAPTPRRLVFEWQLQLARWISPF
;
A
#
# COMPACT_ATOMS: atom_id res chain seq x y z
N ASN A 1 10.72 -7.84 2.63
CA ASN A 1 10.29 -8.31 3.98
C ASN A 1 10.57 -7.27 5.07
N ILE A 2 10.04 -7.48 6.27
CA ILE A 2 10.20 -6.55 7.40
C ILE A 2 11.66 -6.40 7.86
N HIS A 3 12.51 -7.42 7.69
CA HIS A 3 13.94 -7.34 8.02
C HIS A 3 14.64 -6.28 7.19
N ASN A 4 14.38 -6.23 5.87
CA ASN A 4 14.94 -5.21 4.99
C ASN A 4 14.48 -3.79 5.37
N LEU A 5 13.28 -3.66 5.94
CA LEU A 5 12.74 -2.36 6.35
C LEU A 5 13.40 -1.83 7.64
N VAL A 6 13.96 -2.69 8.50
CA VAL A 6 14.67 -2.26 9.73
C VAL A 6 15.80 -1.28 9.37
N ASP A 7 16.63 -1.64 8.40
CA ASP A 7 17.76 -0.82 7.96
C ASP A 7 17.29 0.46 7.27
N HIS A 8 16.25 0.34 6.45
CA HIS A 8 15.63 1.49 5.80
C HIS A 8 15.15 2.52 6.82
N PHE A 9 14.37 2.09 7.82
CA PHE A 9 13.87 2.95 8.89
C PHE A 9 14.97 3.58 9.72
N HIS A 10 16.04 2.83 10.00
CA HIS A 10 17.18 3.35 10.72
C HIS A 10 17.86 4.50 10.01
N GLN A 11 18.09 4.37 8.70
CA GLN A 11 18.68 5.41 7.88
C GLN A 11 17.79 6.66 7.80
N ARG A 12 16.50 6.52 8.07
CA ARG A 12 15.52 7.61 8.09
C ARG A 12 15.18 8.13 9.50
N GLY A 13 15.92 7.70 10.51
CA GLY A 13 15.86 8.26 11.87
C GLY A 13 15.09 7.42 12.90
N LEU A 14 14.43 6.33 12.51
CA LEU A 14 13.84 5.40 13.46
C LEU A 14 14.87 4.37 13.91
N ASN A 15 15.43 4.53 15.11
CA ASN A 15 16.51 3.69 15.61
C ASN A 15 16.15 2.18 15.58
N ARG A 16 17.08 1.32 15.13
CA ARG A 16 16.88 -0.14 15.08
C ARG A 16 16.45 -0.71 16.43
N SER A 17 17.08 -0.29 17.53
CA SER A 17 16.74 -0.81 18.86
C SER A 17 15.32 -0.45 19.27
N ILE A 18 14.84 0.75 18.91
CA ILE A 18 13.46 1.18 19.15
C ILE A 18 12.50 0.36 18.29
N PHE A 19 12.77 0.24 16.99
CA PHE A 19 11.94 -0.54 16.09
C PHE A 19 11.84 -2.01 16.54
N LEU A 20 12.97 -2.65 16.84
CA LEU A 20 13.02 -4.03 17.32
C LEU A 20 12.32 -4.16 18.69
N SER A 21 12.44 -3.18 19.58
CA SER A 21 11.71 -3.18 20.85
C SER A 21 10.19 -3.11 20.66
N ILE A 22 9.71 -2.37 19.65
CA ILE A 22 8.28 -2.33 19.29
C ILE A 22 7.83 -3.68 18.72
N MET A 23 8.69 -4.32 17.93
CA MET A 23 8.43 -5.60 17.28
C MET A 23 8.70 -6.83 18.16
N ASP A 24 8.90 -6.65 19.47
CA ASP A 24 9.17 -7.73 20.44
C ASP A 24 10.45 -8.54 20.11
N GLY A 25 11.48 -7.85 19.62
CA GLY A 25 12.79 -8.40 19.29
C GLY A 25 12.96 -8.81 17.82
N GLU A 26 14.21 -9.08 17.43
CA GLU A 26 14.57 -9.46 16.05
C GLU A 26 14.02 -10.84 15.66
N GLU A 27 14.07 -11.79 16.59
CA GLU A 27 13.51 -13.15 16.42
C GLU A 27 12.01 -13.14 16.11
N SER A 28 11.29 -12.11 16.58
CA SER A 28 9.85 -11.96 16.38
C SER A 28 9.49 -11.40 15.01
N LEU A 29 10.44 -10.84 14.25
CA LEU A 29 10.18 -10.23 12.93
C LEU A 29 9.57 -11.21 11.94
N SER A 30 10.03 -12.47 11.93
CA SER A 30 9.50 -13.52 11.06
C SER A 30 8.02 -13.76 11.27
N ARG A 31 7.55 -13.66 12.53
CA ARG A 31 6.14 -13.83 12.89
C ARG A 31 5.25 -12.70 12.35
N TYR A 32 5.80 -11.50 12.25
CA TYR A 32 5.05 -10.30 11.84
C TYR A 32 5.23 -9.94 10.37
N SER A 33 6.22 -10.52 9.69
CA SER A 33 6.48 -10.32 8.27
C SER A 33 5.45 -11.07 7.42
N PRO A 34 4.52 -10.39 6.72
CA PRO A 34 3.50 -11.08 5.91
C PRO A 34 4.12 -11.94 4.83
N GLU A 35 5.26 -11.51 4.27
CA GLU A 35 6.02 -12.26 3.28
C GLU A 35 6.51 -13.61 3.80
N ILE A 36 6.99 -13.68 5.05
CA ILE A 36 7.49 -14.92 5.66
C ILE A 36 6.32 -15.80 6.04
N VAL A 37 5.30 -15.23 6.69
CA VAL A 37 4.09 -15.95 7.11
C VAL A 37 3.41 -16.65 5.92
N VAL A 38 3.32 -15.98 4.77
CA VAL A 38 2.72 -16.56 3.56
C VAL A 38 3.60 -17.67 2.97
N LYS A 39 4.93 -17.53 2.95
CA LYS A 39 5.85 -18.58 2.48
C LYS A 39 5.78 -19.86 3.31
N GLU A 40 5.58 -19.72 4.62
CA GLU A 40 5.52 -20.84 5.56
C GLU A 40 4.09 -21.42 5.70
N SER A 41 3.10 -20.78 5.08
CA SER A 41 1.71 -21.22 5.14
C SER A 41 1.47 -22.47 4.28
N SER A 42 0.59 -23.36 4.77
CA SER A 42 0.20 -24.55 4.02
C SER A 42 -0.57 -24.20 2.74
N ALA A 43 -0.50 -25.06 1.71
CA ALA A 43 -1.29 -24.88 0.48
C ALA A 43 -2.81 -24.74 0.76
N ARG A 44 -3.31 -25.43 1.79
CA ARG A 44 -4.71 -25.31 2.23
C ARG A 44 -5.01 -23.91 2.76
N THR A 45 -4.10 -23.32 3.52
CA THR A 45 -4.21 -21.94 4.02
C THR A 45 -4.16 -20.95 2.87
N ILE A 46 -3.23 -21.12 1.93
CA ILE A 46 -3.11 -20.26 0.75
C ILE A 46 -4.38 -20.29 -0.11
N ALA A 47 -4.97 -21.48 -0.31
CA ALA A 47 -6.22 -21.63 -1.05
C ALA A 47 -7.43 -20.93 -0.42
N LEU A 48 -7.34 -20.53 0.86
CA LEU A 48 -8.39 -19.76 1.57
C LEU A 48 -8.17 -18.25 1.49
N LEU A 49 -7.03 -17.77 0.97
CA LEU A 49 -6.80 -16.34 0.82
C LEU A 49 -7.76 -15.76 -0.22
N PRO A 50 -8.35 -14.58 0.04
CA PRO A 50 -9.11 -13.87 -0.98
C PRO A 50 -8.18 -13.39 -2.10
N HIS A 51 -8.75 -12.88 -3.18
CA HIS A 51 -7.96 -12.11 -4.16
C HIS A 51 -7.45 -10.83 -3.48
N ILE A 52 -6.13 -10.72 -3.33
CA ILE A 52 -5.47 -9.60 -2.64
C ILE A 52 -5.06 -8.53 -3.67
N PHE A 53 -5.43 -7.28 -3.42
CA PHE A 53 -4.97 -6.14 -4.20
C PHE A 53 -4.07 -5.26 -3.32
N LEU A 54 -2.86 -5.01 -3.80
CA LEU A 54 -1.91 -4.08 -3.19
C LEU A 54 -1.90 -2.78 -4.01
N MET A 55 -1.85 -1.65 -3.33
CA MET A 55 -1.97 -0.32 -3.92
C MET A 55 -0.88 0.56 -3.31
N HIS A 56 0.03 1.10 -4.13
CA HIS A 56 1.23 1.76 -3.63
C HIS A 56 1.70 2.88 -4.57
N GLY A 57 2.14 4.02 -4.03
CA GLY A 57 2.81 5.06 -4.80
C GLY A 57 4.24 4.70 -5.21
N THR A 58 4.67 5.14 -6.40
CA THR A 58 6.05 4.85 -6.87
C THR A 58 7.11 5.71 -6.18
N ASP A 59 6.72 6.89 -5.68
CA ASP A 59 7.59 7.87 -5.03
C ASP A 59 7.48 7.78 -3.49
N ASP A 60 6.92 6.68 -2.97
CA ASP A 60 6.94 6.39 -1.54
C ASP A 60 8.39 6.12 -1.09
N TYR A 61 8.96 7.13 -0.45
CA TYR A 61 10.31 7.07 0.10
C TYR A 61 10.32 6.64 1.58
N SER A 62 9.14 6.48 2.21
CA SER A 62 8.99 5.98 3.58
C SER A 62 9.00 4.47 3.64
N ILE A 63 8.35 3.85 2.65
CA ILE A 63 8.30 2.41 2.44
C ILE A 63 8.48 2.16 0.94
N PRO A 64 9.72 1.92 0.44
CA PRO A 64 9.94 1.72 -0.98
C PRO A 64 9.08 0.57 -1.52
N SER A 65 8.25 0.86 -2.53
CA SER A 65 7.33 -0.12 -3.13
C SER A 65 8.06 -1.37 -3.66
N SER A 66 9.27 -1.19 -4.20
CA SER A 66 10.14 -2.28 -4.68
C SER A 66 10.56 -3.26 -3.59
N ALA A 67 10.88 -2.76 -2.38
CA ALA A 67 11.30 -3.57 -1.25
C ALA A 67 10.14 -4.13 -0.40
N SER A 68 8.92 -3.65 -0.66
CA SER A 68 7.71 -3.98 0.09
C SER A 68 6.65 -4.62 -0.80
N SER A 69 5.71 -3.84 -1.35
CA SER A 69 4.54 -4.34 -2.07
C SER A 69 4.88 -5.17 -3.30
N GLN A 70 5.94 -4.83 -4.05
CA GLN A 70 6.37 -5.61 -5.20
C GLN A 70 6.88 -6.99 -4.76
N THR A 71 7.78 -7.03 -3.76
CA THR A 71 8.25 -8.30 -3.21
C THR A 71 7.09 -9.14 -2.65
N PHE A 72 6.12 -8.50 -1.98
CA PHE A 72 5.03 -9.24 -1.35
C PHE A 72 4.01 -9.80 -2.37
N VAL A 73 3.68 -9.06 -3.43
CA VAL A 73 2.80 -9.59 -4.50
C VAL A 73 3.46 -10.78 -5.19
N ASP A 74 4.77 -10.70 -5.46
CA ASP A 74 5.51 -11.78 -6.12
C ASP A 74 5.48 -13.05 -5.26
N VAL A 75 5.66 -12.91 -3.95
CA VAL A 75 5.61 -14.03 -3.00
C VAL A 75 4.22 -14.64 -2.89
N LEU A 76 3.17 -13.81 -2.83
CA LEU A 76 1.78 -14.29 -2.85
C LEU A 76 1.50 -15.11 -4.11
N GLN A 77 1.88 -14.60 -5.28
CA GLN A 77 1.70 -15.28 -6.55
C GLN A 77 2.51 -16.58 -6.63
N GLN A 78 3.76 -16.57 -6.13
CA GLN A 78 4.64 -17.74 -6.11
C GLN A 78 4.07 -18.90 -5.30
N VAL A 79 3.41 -18.62 -4.17
CA VAL A 79 2.76 -19.66 -3.37
C VAL A 79 1.38 -20.07 -3.89
N GLY A 80 0.91 -19.48 -4.99
CA GLY A 80 -0.37 -19.81 -5.64
C GLY A 80 -1.57 -18.97 -5.17
N ALA A 81 -1.35 -17.89 -4.41
CA ALA A 81 -2.41 -16.96 -4.05
C ALA A 81 -2.78 -16.05 -5.24
N GLN A 82 -4.03 -15.61 -5.29
CA GLN A 82 -4.44 -14.58 -6.23
C GLN A 82 -4.06 -13.21 -5.67
N ALA A 83 -3.11 -12.53 -6.32
CA ALA A 83 -2.70 -11.20 -5.91
C ALA A 83 -2.36 -10.29 -7.09
N LYS A 84 -2.64 -8.99 -6.95
CA LYS A 84 -2.31 -7.95 -7.94
C LYS A 84 -1.74 -6.72 -7.24
N LEU A 85 -0.78 -6.06 -7.89
CA LEU A 85 -0.23 -4.78 -7.46
C LEU A 85 -0.63 -3.68 -8.44
N LEU A 86 -1.12 -2.57 -7.90
CA LEU A 86 -1.41 -1.32 -8.59
C LEU A 86 -0.42 -0.27 -8.11
N LEU A 87 0.40 0.24 -9.03
CA LEU A 87 1.38 1.28 -8.76
C LEU A 87 0.86 2.62 -9.28
N TYR A 88 0.86 3.62 -8.42
CA TYR A 88 0.46 4.98 -8.76
C TYR A 88 1.70 5.86 -8.98
N GLU A 89 1.93 6.19 -10.25
CA GLU A 89 3.09 6.96 -10.68
C GLU A 89 3.17 8.34 -10.00
N GLY A 90 4.34 8.68 -9.48
CA GLY A 90 4.64 9.97 -8.86
C GLY A 90 3.91 10.24 -7.53
N LYS A 91 3.31 9.21 -6.91
CA LYS A 91 2.61 9.33 -5.62
C LYS A 91 3.54 8.96 -4.46
N THR A 92 3.56 9.79 -3.42
CA THR A 92 4.25 9.49 -2.14
C THR A 92 3.41 8.57 -1.23
N HIS A 93 3.90 8.27 -0.03
CA HIS A 93 3.20 7.40 0.94
C HIS A 93 1.78 7.89 1.25
N THR A 94 1.61 9.21 1.37
CA THR A 94 0.35 9.83 1.79
C THR A 94 -0.52 10.28 0.64
N ASP A 95 0.06 10.50 -0.55
CA ASP A 95 -0.63 11.13 -1.68
C ASP A 95 -1.96 10.46 -2.00
N ILE A 96 -1.96 9.13 -2.10
CA ILE A 96 -3.14 8.34 -2.47
C ILE A 96 -4.23 8.33 -1.38
N PHE A 97 -3.90 8.66 -0.12
CA PHE A 97 -4.83 8.58 1.01
C PHE A 97 -5.27 9.95 1.54
N ILE A 98 -4.48 11.00 1.30
CA ILE A 98 -4.71 12.33 1.86
C ILE A 98 -4.77 13.37 0.74
N GLN A 99 -3.69 13.55 -0.03
CA GLN A 99 -3.58 14.66 -0.96
C GLN A 99 -4.55 14.53 -2.13
N ASP A 100 -4.69 13.33 -2.71
CA ASP A 100 -5.61 13.06 -3.81
C ASP A 100 -7.08 13.26 -3.40
N PRO A 101 -7.56 12.70 -2.27
CA PRO A 101 -8.90 13.00 -1.76
C PRO A 101 -9.14 14.50 -1.51
N LEU A 102 -8.17 15.21 -0.92
CA LEU A 102 -8.30 16.64 -0.63
C LEU A 102 -8.24 17.53 -1.88
N ARG A 103 -7.57 17.07 -2.95
CA ARG A 103 -7.55 17.75 -4.27
C ARG A 103 -8.94 17.79 -4.90
N GLY A 104 -9.80 16.83 -4.56
CA GLY A 104 -11.09 16.62 -5.20
C GLY A 104 -10.93 16.22 -6.67
N GLY A 105 -12.04 16.11 -7.39
CA GLY A 105 -12.04 15.57 -8.75
C GLY A 105 -12.09 14.04 -8.74
N ARG A 106 -11.51 13.42 -9.78
CA ARG A 106 -11.41 11.97 -9.89
C ARG A 106 -10.24 11.48 -9.04
N ASP A 107 -10.48 10.44 -8.26
CA ASP A 107 -9.49 9.83 -7.37
C ASP A 107 -9.15 8.43 -7.91
N PRO A 108 -7.92 8.20 -8.41
CA PRO A 108 -7.54 6.92 -8.99
C PRO A 108 -7.68 5.74 -8.03
N LEU A 109 -7.37 5.94 -6.74
CA LEU A 109 -7.49 4.89 -5.74
C LEU A 109 -8.94 4.46 -5.58
N VAL A 110 -9.86 5.43 -5.45
CA VAL A 110 -11.30 5.15 -5.32
C VAL A 110 -11.85 4.49 -6.59
N GLU A 111 -11.44 4.96 -7.77
CA GLU A 111 -11.87 4.37 -9.04
C GLU A 111 -11.40 2.92 -9.18
N ASP A 112 -10.15 2.62 -8.83
CA ASP A 112 -9.62 1.26 -8.84
C ASP A 112 -10.32 0.37 -7.81
N VAL A 113 -10.55 0.85 -6.58
CA VAL A 113 -11.32 0.11 -5.55
C VAL A 113 -12.73 -0.21 -6.05
N PHE A 114 -13.44 0.74 -6.67
CA PHE A 114 -14.75 0.50 -7.23
C PHE A 114 -14.71 -0.49 -8.40
N SER A 115 -13.69 -0.42 -9.26
CA SER A 115 -13.53 -1.38 -10.34
C SER A 115 -13.36 -2.82 -9.82
N ILE A 116 -12.70 -2.98 -8.67
CA ILE A 116 -12.49 -4.28 -8.02
C ILE A 116 -13.80 -4.77 -7.37
N ILE A 117 -14.47 -3.91 -6.58
CA ILE A 117 -15.70 -4.30 -5.86
C ILE A 117 -16.86 -4.59 -6.82
N TYR A 118 -17.00 -3.78 -7.88
CA TYR A 118 -18.08 -3.89 -8.86
C TYR A 118 -17.64 -4.60 -10.14
N ALA A 119 -16.57 -5.40 -10.08
CA ALA A 119 -16.07 -6.17 -11.21
C ALA A 119 -17.17 -7.06 -11.83
N ASP A 120 -18.09 -7.59 -11.02
CA ASP A 120 -19.16 -8.49 -11.50
C ASP A 120 -20.55 -7.84 -11.57
N ASP A 121 -20.67 -6.56 -11.20
CA ASP A 121 -21.96 -5.84 -11.15
C ASP A 121 -22.02 -4.74 -12.21
N ALA A 122 -22.33 -5.14 -13.45
CA ALA A 122 -22.46 -4.22 -14.59
C ALA A 122 -23.50 -3.11 -14.36
N THR A 123 -24.45 -3.28 -13.44
CA THR A 123 -25.49 -2.28 -13.15
C THR A 123 -24.97 -1.14 -12.26
N ARG A 124 -23.93 -1.39 -11.46
CA ARG A 124 -23.31 -0.41 -10.54
C ARG A 124 -22.03 0.24 -11.08
N ARG A 125 -21.53 -0.20 -12.23
CA ARG A 125 -20.40 0.45 -12.93
C ARG A 125 -20.70 1.86 -13.44
N ASN A 126 -21.95 2.34 -13.35
CA ASN A 126 -22.30 3.73 -13.63
C ASN A 126 -21.82 4.69 -12.51
N THR A 127 -20.54 4.61 -12.15
CA THR A 127 -19.87 5.61 -11.28
C THR A 127 -19.82 7.00 -11.92
N ALA A 128 -20.13 7.12 -13.21
CA ALA A 128 -20.29 8.38 -13.93
C ALA A 128 -21.38 9.31 -13.33
N SER A 129 -22.33 8.78 -12.54
CA SER A 129 -23.33 9.59 -11.83
C SER A 129 -22.96 9.94 -10.39
N ALA A 130 -21.83 9.42 -9.86
CA ALA A 130 -21.38 9.78 -8.53
C ALA A 130 -20.95 11.25 -8.52
N PRO A 131 -21.39 12.06 -7.53
CA PRO A 131 -20.99 13.45 -7.47
C PRO A 131 -19.47 13.54 -7.36
N THR A 132 -18.85 14.32 -8.24
CA THR A 132 -17.41 14.55 -8.19
C THR A 132 -17.05 15.22 -6.87
N PRO A 133 -16.14 14.63 -6.07
CA PRO A 133 -15.65 15.24 -4.85
C PRO A 133 -15.20 16.68 -5.09
N ARG A 134 -15.66 17.59 -4.22
CA ARG A 134 -15.22 18.99 -4.27
C ARG A 134 -13.77 19.08 -3.81
N ARG A 135 -13.01 19.98 -4.42
CA ARG A 135 -11.67 20.36 -3.93
C ARG A 135 -11.80 20.97 -2.53
N LEU A 136 -11.04 20.46 -1.57
CA LEU A 136 -11.04 20.91 -0.19
C LEU A 136 -9.89 21.87 0.14
N VAL A 137 -8.79 21.80 -0.61
CA VAL A 137 -7.60 22.64 -0.43
C VAL A 137 -6.99 23.08 -1.76
N PHE A 138 -6.22 24.16 -1.75
CA PHE A 138 -5.53 24.65 -2.94
C PHE A 138 -4.35 23.75 -3.34
N GLU A 139 -4.00 23.74 -4.62
CA GLU A 139 -2.92 22.89 -5.12
C GLU A 139 -1.58 23.17 -4.43
N TRP A 140 -1.27 24.44 -4.16
CA TRP A 140 -0.03 24.80 -3.47
C TRP A 140 0.06 24.21 -2.05
N GLN A 141 -1.07 24.02 -1.35
CA GLN A 141 -1.09 23.39 -0.02
C GLN A 141 -0.76 21.92 -0.12
N LEU A 142 -1.23 21.24 -1.18
CA LEU A 142 -0.91 19.83 -1.45
C LEU A 142 0.57 19.66 -1.79
N GLN A 143 1.11 20.53 -2.65
CA GLN A 143 2.53 20.50 -3.01
C GLN A 143 3.41 20.81 -1.80
N LEU A 144 3.03 21.78 -0.97
CA LEU A 144 3.72 22.06 0.28
C LEU A 144 3.66 20.86 1.23
N ALA A 145 2.49 20.23 1.39
CA ALA A 145 2.33 19.03 2.21
C ALA A 145 3.22 17.88 1.73
N ARG A 146 3.30 17.62 0.42
CA ARG A 146 4.22 16.62 -0.16
C ARG A 146 5.69 16.90 0.17
N TRP A 147 6.07 18.17 0.19
CA TRP A 147 7.46 18.58 0.43
C TRP A 147 7.87 18.52 1.91
N ILE A 148 6.95 18.88 2.83
CA ILE A 148 7.24 18.91 4.28
C ILE A 148 6.89 17.61 5.00
N SER A 149 5.93 16.85 4.47
CA SER A 149 5.56 15.54 5.01
C SER A 149 6.82 14.68 5.04
N PRO A 150 7.10 13.95 6.14
CA PRO A 150 8.16 12.95 6.15
C PRO A 150 7.68 11.62 5.52
N PHE A 151 6.46 11.61 4.96
CA PHE A 151 5.77 10.48 4.35
C PHE A 151 5.44 10.71 2.87
#